data_AF-A0A8K0RAK9-F1
#
_entry.id   AF-A0A8K0RAK9-F1
#
_cell.length_a   1.000
_cell.length_b   1.000
_cell.length_c   1.000
_cell.angle_alpha   90.00
_cell.angle_beta   90.00
_cell.angle_gamma   90.00
#
_symmetry.space_group_name_H-M   'P 1'
#
loop_
_entity.id
_entity.type
_entity.pdbx_description
1 polymer ?
#
loop_
_entity_poly.entity_id
_entity_poly.type
_entity_poly.pdbx_seq_one_letter_code
_entity_poly.pdbx_strand_id
1 'polypeptide(L)'
;MSDPPPRYTPRVCTGNERRHTSTFRSSLEVFLLRFLISIVACTYGANIETLHNALSTSRLAIDRNGHDPSSFLSEDEWNVLSHICNAIERITANVKRQQFSSVTDDDLDCLIDYVVKPAIYAKLDCRYIIDLIRLYACHRGKLSLRHRVYYRAFRWHNPIKWLLPQGQLILTKMFVSDDVLIQKIAPNETIRVLLGSALAKTSDKYFMPWTDRSRVPRVFYVDDDVSARWIVSQCRIRRIERRRGN
;
A
#
# COMPACT_ATOMS: atom_id res chain seq x y z
N MET A 1 -0.37 22.07 61.60
CA MET A 1 0.88 21.67 60.92
C MET A 1 0.47 20.63 59.90
N SER A 2 0.57 20.95 58.61
CA SER A 2 0.13 20.07 57.52
C SER A 2 1.32 19.27 57.01
N ASP A 3 1.17 17.96 56.89
CA ASP A 3 2.23 17.07 56.42
C ASP A 3 2.71 17.44 55.01
N PRO A 4 4.01 17.26 54.71
CA PRO A 4 4.55 17.55 53.39
C PRO A 4 3.97 16.58 52.35
N PRO A 5 3.79 17.02 51.09
CA PRO A 5 3.28 16.16 50.04
C PRO A 5 4.20 14.95 49.83
N PRO A 6 3.65 13.78 49.44
CA PRO A 6 4.43 12.57 49.23
C PRO A 6 5.51 12.80 48.16
N ARG A 7 6.73 12.31 48.43
CA ARG A 7 7.83 12.35 47.47
C ARG A 7 7.45 11.59 46.19
N TYR A 8 7.62 12.26 45.05
CA TYR A 8 7.47 11.65 43.73
C TYR A 8 8.42 10.45 43.59
N THR A 9 7.86 9.25 43.51
CA THR A 9 8.56 8.06 43.04
C THR A 9 8.34 7.95 41.54
N PRO A 10 9.40 8.03 40.70
CA PRO A 10 9.23 7.79 39.28
C PRO A 10 8.70 6.37 39.08
N ARG A 11 7.57 6.24 38.37
CA ARG A 11 7.03 4.95 37.94
C ARG A 11 8.11 4.20 37.19
N VAL A 12 8.62 3.12 37.77
CA VAL A 12 9.42 2.14 37.04
C VAL A 12 8.52 1.55 35.97
N CYS A 13 8.75 1.90 34.71
CA CYS A 13 8.10 1.27 33.56
C CYS A 13 8.44 -0.22 33.57
N THR A 14 7.57 -1.03 34.13
CA THR A 14 7.66 -2.48 34.07
C THR A 14 7.54 -2.90 32.60
N GLY A 15 8.42 -3.80 32.15
CA GLY A 15 8.66 -4.14 30.74
C GLY A 15 7.50 -4.78 29.95
N ASN A 16 6.26 -4.71 30.43
CA ASN A 16 5.08 -5.27 29.77
C ASN A 16 4.49 -4.36 28.68
N GLU A 17 4.63 -3.04 28.75
CA GLU A 17 4.14 -2.12 27.70
C GLU A 17 4.92 -2.26 26.38
N ARG A 18 6.19 -2.68 26.44
CA ARG A 18 7.01 -2.93 25.23
C ARG A 18 6.56 -4.18 24.46
N ARG A 19 5.99 -5.19 25.13
CA ARG A 19 5.54 -6.44 24.48
C ARG A 19 4.22 -6.27 23.73
N HIS A 20 3.28 -5.50 24.28
CA HIS A 20 2.00 -5.22 23.59
C HIS A 20 2.19 -4.37 22.33
N THR A 21 3.08 -3.38 22.39
CA THR A 21 3.37 -2.53 21.23
C THR A 21 4.16 -3.25 20.13
N SER A 22 5.00 -4.25 20.45
CA SER A 22 5.71 -5.04 19.43
C SER A 22 4.77 -5.99 18.70
N THR A 23 3.87 -6.68 19.41
CA THR A 23 2.96 -7.67 18.79
C THR A 23 1.93 -7.00 17.89
N PHE A 24 1.37 -5.86 18.31
CA PHE A 24 0.44 -5.07 17.51
C PHE A 24 1.09 -4.44 16.26
N ARG A 25 2.36 -4.04 16.35
CA ARG A 25 3.11 -3.56 15.17
C ARG A 25 3.33 -4.68 14.16
N SER A 26 3.70 -5.87 14.62
CA SER A 26 3.90 -7.04 13.78
C SER A 26 2.61 -7.47 13.09
N SER A 27 1.45 -7.38 13.77
CA SER A 27 0.16 -7.73 13.15
C SER A 27 -0.24 -6.74 12.05
N LEU A 28 -0.06 -5.43 12.26
CA LEU A 28 -0.36 -4.42 11.23
C LEU A 28 0.60 -4.46 10.04
N GLU A 29 1.88 -4.78 10.28
CA GLU A 29 2.84 -5.01 9.19
C GLU A 29 2.42 -6.21 8.35
N VAL A 30 2.12 -7.35 8.99
CA VAL A 30 1.66 -8.57 8.30
C VAL A 30 0.40 -8.29 7.49
N PHE A 31 -0.55 -7.59 8.08
CA PHE A 31 -1.78 -7.15 7.42
C PHE A 31 -1.47 -6.32 6.16
N LEU A 32 -0.64 -5.28 6.26
CA LEU A 32 -0.27 -4.47 5.10
C LEU A 32 0.44 -5.31 4.02
N LEU A 33 1.35 -6.20 4.40
CA LEU A 33 2.06 -7.04 3.42
C LEU A 33 1.11 -7.97 2.67
N ARG A 34 0.14 -8.59 3.35
CA ARG A 34 -0.91 -9.38 2.70
C ARG A 34 -1.75 -8.54 1.74
N PHE A 35 -2.08 -7.32 2.12
CA PHE A 35 -2.82 -6.39 1.27
C PHE A 35 -2.07 -6.08 -0.01
N LEU A 36 -0.79 -5.74 0.12
CA LEU A 36 0.06 -5.41 -1.02
C LEU A 36 0.23 -6.62 -1.95
N ILE A 37 0.44 -7.81 -1.40
CA ILE A 37 0.51 -9.05 -2.19
C ILE A 37 -0.82 -9.28 -2.92
N SER A 38 -1.95 -9.13 -2.24
CA SER A 38 -3.28 -9.27 -2.85
C SER A 38 -3.51 -8.26 -3.97
N ILE A 39 -3.17 -6.98 -3.74
CA ILE A 39 -3.28 -5.93 -4.75
C ILE A 39 -2.42 -6.25 -5.97
N VAL A 40 -1.15 -6.63 -5.79
CA VAL A 40 -0.23 -6.97 -6.88
C VAL A 40 -0.75 -8.20 -7.64
N ALA A 41 -1.13 -9.26 -6.94
CA ALA A 41 -1.67 -10.47 -7.54
C ALA A 41 -2.93 -10.19 -8.35
N CYS A 42 -3.86 -9.41 -7.79
CA CYS A 42 -5.09 -8.99 -8.44
C CYS A 42 -4.85 -8.00 -9.59
N THR A 43 -3.78 -7.22 -9.57
CA THR A 43 -3.47 -6.26 -10.65
C THR A 43 -2.88 -6.98 -11.85
N TYR A 44 -1.96 -7.92 -11.59
CA TYR A 44 -1.18 -8.63 -12.61
C TYR A 44 -1.76 -9.99 -13.00
N GLY A 45 -2.82 -10.44 -12.34
CA GLY A 45 -3.45 -11.72 -12.64
C GLY A 45 -2.61 -12.92 -12.28
N ALA A 46 -1.92 -12.86 -11.14
CA ALA A 46 -1.28 -14.03 -10.57
C ALA A 46 -2.34 -15.09 -10.20
N ASN A 47 -1.96 -16.37 -10.27
CA ASN A 47 -2.83 -17.46 -9.85
C ASN A 47 -2.98 -17.44 -8.33
N ILE A 48 -4.21 -17.19 -7.85
CA ILE A 48 -4.53 -17.01 -6.43
C ILE A 48 -4.42 -18.32 -5.66
N GLU A 49 -4.77 -19.45 -6.27
CA GLU A 49 -4.62 -20.77 -5.67
C GLU A 49 -3.14 -21.10 -5.44
N THR A 50 -2.30 -20.88 -6.45
CA THR A 50 -0.84 -21.06 -6.32
C THR A 50 -0.25 -20.11 -5.27
N LEU A 51 -0.73 -18.86 -5.24
CA LEU A 51 -0.31 -17.87 -4.25
C LEU A 51 -0.65 -18.31 -2.82
N HIS A 52 -1.87 -18.80 -2.61
CA HIS A 52 -2.33 -19.29 -1.32
C HIS A 52 -1.47 -20.47 -0.84
N ASN A 53 -1.23 -21.45 -1.71
CA ASN A 53 -0.39 -22.60 -1.40
C ASN A 53 1.03 -22.16 -1.04
N ALA A 54 1.62 -21.22 -1.79
CA ALA A 54 2.95 -20.69 -1.50
C ALA A 54 3.03 -19.87 -0.20
N LEU A 55 1.91 -19.29 0.25
CA LEU A 55 1.82 -18.50 1.49
C LEU A 55 1.52 -19.34 2.73
N SER A 56 0.97 -20.55 2.57
CA SER A 56 0.54 -21.45 3.66
C SER A 56 1.65 -21.79 4.68
N THR A 57 2.90 -21.78 4.25
CA THR A 57 4.08 -22.06 5.10
C THR A 57 4.77 -20.79 5.61
N SER A 58 4.23 -19.61 5.31
CA SER A 58 4.81 -18.32 5.66
C SER A 58 4.11 -17.66 6.84
N ARG A 59 4.76 -16.66 7.45
CA ARG A 59 4.12 -15.78 8.47
C ARG A 59 2.87 -15.04 7.98
N LEU A 60 2.64 -15.04 6.66
CA LEU A 60 1.50 -14.39 6.02
C LEU A 60 0.34 -15.36 5.77
N ALA A 61 0.42 -16.64 6.15
CA ALA A 61 -0.63 -17.63 5.94
C ALA A 61 -1.99 -17.21 6.54
N ILE A 62 -3.09 -17.45 5.82
CA ILE A 62 -4.47 -17.23 6.29
C ILE A 62 -5.18 -18.58 6.34
N ASP A 63 -6.06 -18.77 7.33
CA ASP A 63 -6.91 -19.96 7.41
C ASP A 63 -8.01 -19.90 6.33
N ARG A 64 -8.21 -20.99 5.57
CA ARG A 64 -9.10 -21.00 4.39
C ARG A 64 -10.59 -21.05 4.71
N ASN A 65 -10.94 -21.29 5.96
CA ASN A 65 -12.31 -21.60 6.35
C ASN A 65 -13.27 -20.43 6.02
N GLY A 66 -14.08 -20.60 4.98
CA GLY A 66 -15.11 -19.62 4.57
C GLY A 66 -14.63 -18.52 3.63
N HIS A 67 -13.47 -18.64 2.96
CA HIS A 67 -12.95 -17.59 2.07
C HIS A 67 -13.39 -17.72 0.61
N ASP A 68 -13.56 -16.56 -0.03
CA ASP A 68 -13.76 -16.43 -1.48
C ASP A 68 -12.54 -16.99 -2.22
N PRO A 69 -12.69 -17.98 -3.14
CA PRO A 69 -11.58 -18.56 -3.88
C PRO A 69 -10.84 -17.55 -4.77
N SER A 70 -11.44 -16.37 -5.01
CA SER A 70 -10.87 -15.28 -5.79
C SER A 70 -10.08 -14.25 -4.96
N SER A 71 -9.92 -14.47 -3.66
CA SER A 71 -9.18 -13.57 -2.76
C SER A 71 -8.24 -14.35 -1.84
N PHE A 72 -7.07 -13.78 -1.59
CA PHE A 72 -6.18 -14.26 -0.53
C PHE A 72 -6.52 -13.68 0.84
N LEU A 73 -7.25 -12.55 0.89
CA LEU A 73 -7.59 -11.84 2.13
C LEU A 73 -8.80 -12.45 2.83
N SER A 74 -8.83 -12.36 4.16
CA SER A 74 -10.03 -12.69 4.94
C SER A 74 -11.18 -11.71 4.69
N GLU A 75 -12.41 -12.04 5.08
CA GLU A 75 -13.56 -11.13 4.91
C GLU A 75 -13.36 -9.81 5.65
N ASP A 76 -12.89 -9.85 6.89
CA ASP A 76 -12.55 -8.65 7.68
C ASP A 76 -11.44 -7.83 7.01
N GLU A 77 -10.39 -8.50 6.54
CA GLU A 77 -9.32 -7.87 5.77
C GLU A 77 -9.87 -7.21 4.51
N TRP A 78 -10.81 -7.85 3.81
CA TRP A 78 -11.44 -7.29 2.63
C TRP A 78 -12.28 -6.05 2.95
N ASN A 79 -13.03 -6.08 4.05
CA ASN A 79 -13.82 -4.95 4.53
C ASN A 79 -12.92 -3.75 4.88
N VAL A 80 -11.79 -3.98 5.55
CA VAL A 80 -10.83 -2.92 5.84
C VAL A 80 -10.18 -2.40 4.56
N LEU A 81 -9.79 -3.26 3.61
CA LEU A 81 -9.26 -2.83 2.31
C LEU A 81 -10.25 -1.95 1.55
N SER A 82 -11.52 -2.35 1.52
CA SER A 82 -12.61 -1.58 0.92
C SER A 82 -12.76 -0.21 1.59
N HIS A 83 -12.70 -0.17 2.92
CA HIS A 83 -12.77 1.06 3.69
C HIS A 83 -11.59 2.01 3.39
N ILE A 84 -10.35 1.49 3.36
CA ILE A 84 -9.15 2.26 2.98
C ILE A 84 -9.28 2.80 1.56
N CYS A 85 -9.72 1.96 0.61
CA CYS A 85 -9.92 2.39 -0.77
C CYS A 85 -10.91 3.57 -0.87
N ASN A 86 -12.03 3.48 -0.15
CA ASN A 86 -13.03 4.55 -0.10
C ASN A 86 -12.46 5.83 0.53
N ALA A 87 -11.69 5.72 1.62
CA ALA A 87 -11.06 6.86 2.28
C ALA A 87 -10.05 7.56 1.34
N ILE A 88 -9.19 6.80 0.65
CA ILE A 88 -8.26 7.34 -0.34
C ILE A 88 -9.01 8.03 -1.49
N GLU A 89 -10.10 7.43 -2.00
CA GLU A 89 -10.90 8.02 -3.06
C GLU A 89 -11.54 9.35 -2.64
N ARG A 90 -12.14 9.41 -1.44
CA ARG A 90 -12.72 10.63 -0.86
C ARG A 90 -11.66 11.72 -0.66
N ILE A 91 -10.56 11.40 0.01
CA ILE A 91 -9.46 12.35 0.25
C ILE A 91 -8.90 12.86 -1.08
N THR A 92 -8.65 11.96 -2.03
CA THR A 92 -8.11 12.34 -3.35
C THR A 92 -9.08 13.28 -4.08
N ALA A 93 -10.39 13.01 -4.03
CA ALA A 93 -11.39 13.87 -4.65
C ALA A 93 -11.44 15.26 -4.00
N ASN A 94 -11.45 15.32 -2.67
CA ASN A 94 -11.51 16.56 -1.91
C ASN A 94 -10.24 17.41 -2.10
N VAL A 95 -9.05 16.81 -2.03
CA VAL A 95 -7.77 17.51 -2.30
C VAL A 95 -7.74 18.07 -3.72
N LYS A 96 -8.20 17.32 -4.72
CA LYS A 96 -8.25 17.80 -6.12
C LYS A 96 -9.23 18.96 -6.32
N ARG A 97 -10.27 19.03 -5.50
CA ARG A 97 -11.23 20.15 -5.46
C ARG A 97 -10.79 21.27 -4.52
N GLN A 98 -9.60 21.18 -3.91
CA GLN A 98 -9.10 22.11 -2.89
C GLN A 98 -10.02 22.22 -1.65
N GLN A 99 -10.84 21.20 -1.40
CA GLN A 99 -11.78 21.11 -0.28
C GLN A 99 -11.15 20.41 0.92
N PHE A 100 -10.02 20.92 1.40
CA PHE A 100 -9.23 20.27 2.46
C PHE A 100 -9.99 20.13 3.78
N SER A 101 -10.86 21.09 4.12
CA SER A 101 -11.70 21.05 5.32
C SER A 101 -12.79 19.98 5.28
N SER A 102 -13.09 19.41 4.11
CA SER A 102 -14.06 18.33 3.94
C SER A 102 -13.44 16.93 4.10
N VAL A 103 -12.13 16.85 4.35
CA VAL A 103 -11.48 15.60 4.73
C VAL A 103 -11.71 15.36 6.22
N THR A 104 -12.30 14.21 6.56
CA THR A 104 -12.62 13.87 7.95
C THR A 104 -11.40 13.34 8.69
N ASP A 105 -11.42 13.49 10.02
CA ASP A 105 -10.38 12.94 10.89
C ASP A 105 -10.34 11.41 10.82
N ASP A 106 -11.51 10.76 10.69
CA ASP A 106 -11.63 9.31 10.54
C ASP A 106 -10.95 8.80 9.27
N ASP A 107 -11.11 9.50 8.14
CA ASP A 107 -10.45 9.13 6.89
C ASP A 107 -8.93 9.22 7.03
N LEU A 108 -8.43 10.25 7.71
CA LEU A 108 -7.00 10.43 7.97
C LEU A 108 -6.45 9.40 8.95
N ASP A 109 -7.15 9.14 10.04
CA ASP A 109 -6.73 8.16 11.05
C ASP A 109 -6.74 6.74 10.48
N CYS A 110 -7.74 6.40 9.65
CA CYS A 110 -7.75 5.16 8.87
C CYS A 110 -6.46 4.99 8.04
N LEU A 111 -6.07 6.00 7.27
CA LEU A 111 -4.85 5.92 6.46
C LEU A 111 -3.59 5.87 7.32
N ILE A 112 -3.55 6.61 8.43
CA ILE A 112 -2.41 6.61 9.34
C ILE A 112 -2.19 5.22 9.94
N ASP A 113 -3.24 4.62 10.46
CA ASP A 113 -3.16 3.40 11.25
C ASP A 113 -2.97 2.15 10.39
N TYR A 114 -3.64 2.08 9.23
CA TYR A 114 -3.60 0.89 8.38
C TYR A 114 -2.59 0.97 7.22
N VAL A 115 -2.16 2.17 6.83
CA VAL A 115 -1.26 2.34 5.66
C VAL A 115 0.06 2.99 6.04
N VAL A 116 0.04 4.19 6.60
CA VAL A 116 1.28 4.98 6.80
C VAL A 116 2.17 4.40 7.89
N LYS A 117 1.63 4.12 9.08
CA LYS A 117 2.43 3.52 10.17
C LYS A 117 2.99 2.16 9.76
N PRO A 118 2.20 1.21 9.21
CA PRO A 118 2.73 -0.10 8.84
C PRO A 118 3.71 -0.02 7.67
N ALA A 119 3.53 0.90 6.71
CA ALA A 119 4.49 1.11 5.62
C ALA A 119 5.84 1.61 6.15
N ILE A 120 5.84 2.51 7.15
CA ILE A 120 7.06 2.97 7.82
C ILE A 120 7.77 1.79 8.51
N TYR A 121 7.03 0.93 9.22
CA TYR A 121 7.59 -0.26 9.88
C TYR A 121 8.19 -1.24 8.87
N ALA A 122 7.50 -1.46 7.75
CA ALA A 122 7.96 -2.29 6.63
C ALA A 122 9.05 -1.65 5.76
N LYS A 123 9.49 -0.41 6.05
CA LYS A 123 10.45 0.36 5.25
C LYS A 123 10.04 0.50 3.77
N LEU A 124 8.76 0.76 3.55
CA LEU A 124 8.14 1.03 2.25
C LEU A 124 7.90 2.54 2.07
N ASP A 125 7.97 3.04 0.83
CA ASP A 125 7.65 4.45 0.57
C ASP A 125 6.13 4.66 0.69
N CYS A 126 5.71 5.44 1.68
CA CYS A 126 4.28 5.62 1.97
C CYS A 126 3.51 6.24 0.81
N ARG A 127 4.14 7.14 0.03
CA ARG A 127 3.47 7.77 -1.12
C ARG A 127 3.22 6.74 -2.21
N TYR A 128 4.22 5.88 -2.46
CA TYR A 128 4.08 4.76 -3.38
C TYR A 128 2.94 3.82 -2.98
N ILE A 129 2.86 3.45 -1.70
CA ILE A 129 1.80 2.57 -1.20
C ILE A 129 0.42 3.21 -1.36
N ILE A 130 0.27 4.50 -1.02
CA ILE A 130 -0.99 5.23 -1.21
C ILE A 130 -1.39 5.23 -2.69
N ASP A 131 -0.45 5.51 -3.59
CA ASP A 131 -0.70 5.50 -5.03
C ASP A 131 -1.10 4.11 -5.54
N LEU A 132 -0.44 3.05 -5.07
CA LEU A 132 -0.80 1.68 -5.42
C LEU A 132 -2.23 1.33 -4.97
N ILE A 133 -2.60 1.63 -3.72
CA ILE A 133 -3.95 1.36 -3.22
C ILE A 133 -4.98 2.22 -3.97
N ARG A 134 -4.63 3.47 -4.28
CA ARG A 134 -5.46 4.36 -5.09
C ARG A 134 -5.71 3.80 -6.50
N LEU A 135 -4.70 3.21 -7.12
CA LEU A 135 -4.82 2.54 -8.42
C LEU A 135 -5.71 1.30 -8.30
N TYR A 136 -5.50 0.51 -7.26
CA TYR A 136 -6.33 -0.66 -6.97
C TYR A 136 -7.81 -0.30 -6.79
N ALA A 137 -8.11 0.77 -6.04
CA ALA A 137 -9.47 1.25 -5.77
C ALA A 137 -10.31 1.49 -7.05
N CYS A 138 -9.66 1.83 -8.18
CA CYS A 138 -10.33 2.03 -9.46
C CYS A 138 -10.85 0.75 -10.15
N HIS A 139 -10.29 -0.41 -9.82
CA HIS A 139 -10.72 -1.68 -10.42
C HIS A 139 -11.23 -2.68 -9.39
N ARG A 140 -10.83 -2.57 -8.11
CA ARG A 140 -11.26 -3.42 -6.98
C ARG A 140 -11.24 -4.91 -7.33
N GLY A 141 -10.14 -5.38 -7.92
CA GLY A 141 -9.97 -6.77 -8.33
C GLY A 141 -10.75 -7.19 -9.60
N LYS A 142 -11.60 -6.34 -10.18
CA LYS A 142 -12.36 -6.67 -11.41
C LYS A 142 -11.42 -6.83 -12.61
N LEU A 143 -11.35 -8.04 -13.17
CA LEU A 143 -10.50 -8.40 -14.31
C LEU A 143 -10.67 -7.45 -15.50
N SER A 144 -11.93 -7.15 -15.85
CA SER A 144 -12.29 -6.28 -16.95
C SER A 144 -11.79 -4.85 -16.79
N LEU A 145 -11.46 -4.42 -15.58
CA LEU A 145 -11.05 -3.06 -15.25
C LEU A 145 -9.54 -2.94 -14.97
N ARG A 146 -8.77 -4.03 -14.97
CA ARG A 146 -7.31 -4.01 -14.71
C ARG A 146 -6.55 -3.08 -15.64
N HIS A 147 -7.00 -2.97 -16.89
CA HIS A 147 -6.42 -2.04 -17.86
C HIS A 147 -6.37 -0.60 -17.31
N ARG A 148 -7.36 -0.20 -16.49
CA ARG A 148 -7.48 1.16 -15.93
C ARG A 148 -6.33 1.56 -15.00
N VAL A 149 -5.63 0.61 -14.39
CA VAL A 149 -4.40 0.87 -13.62
C VAL A 149 -3.39 1.59 -14.52
N TYR A 150 -3.25 1.10 -15.75
CA TYR A 150 -2.37 1.66 -16.76
C TYR A 150 -2.97 2.85 -17.51
N TYR A 151 -4.25 3.19 -17.35
CA TYR A 151 -4.82 4.43 -17.91
C TYR A 151 -4.76 5.60 -16.93
N ARG A 152 -4.63 5.35 -15.62
CA ARG A 152 -4.63 6.41 -14.61
C ARG A 152 -3.29 7.14 -14.51
N ALA A 153 -2.17 6.46 -14.76
CA ALA A 153 -0.86 7.10 -15.01
C ALA A 153 -0.86 8.02 -16.26
N PHE A 154 -1.95 8.01 -17.03
CA PHE A 154 -2.10 8.64 -18.34
C PHE A 154 -3.28 9.60 -18.41
N ARG A 155 -3.81 10.06 -17.25
CA ARG A 155 -5.11 10.74 -17.20
C ARG A 155 -5.25 11.79 -18.32
N TRP A 156 -6.16 11.46 -19.25
CA TRP A 156 -6.73 12.28 -20.32
C TRP A 156 -5.82 12.56 -21.54
N HIS A 157 -6.28 12.05 -22.69
CA HIS A 157 -5.98 12.42 -24.08
C HIS A 157 -4.84 11.66 -24.77
N ASN A 158 -5.29 10.67 -25.56
CA ASN A 158 -4.79 10.30 -26.88
C ASN A 158 -3.95 8.99 -26.91
N PRO A 159 -4.44 7.89 -27.51
CA PRO A 159 -3.63 6.69 -27.76
C PRO A 159 -2.37 7.00 -28.59
N ILE A 160 -2.30 8.14 -29.29
CA ILE A 160 -1.06 8.59 -29.94
C ILE A 160 0.05 8.93 -28.91
N LYS A 161 -0.29 9.39 -27.70
CA LYS A 161 0.71 9.63 -26.63
C LYS A 161 1.30 8.34 -26.06
N TRP A 162 0.68 7.17 -26.29
CA TRP A 162 1.30 5.88 -26.00
C TRP A 162 2.53 5.60 -26.85
N LEU A 163 2.54 6.13 -28.08
CA LEU A 163 3.68 6.03 -28.99
C LEU A 163 4.80 7.01 -28.60
N LEU A 164 4.55 7.94 -27.68
CA LEU A 164 5.56 8.89 -27.25
C LEU A 164 6.48 8.27 -26.18
N PRO A 165 7.80 8.50 -26.26
CA PRO A 165 8.78 7.95 -25.33
C PRO A 165 8.49 8.24 -23.84
N GLN A 166 7.83 9.36 -23.54
CA GLN A 166 7.53 9.78 -22.16
C GLN A 166 6.50 8.86 -21.48
N GLY A 167 5.44 8.44 -22.17
CA GLY A 167 4.43 7.54 -21.63
C GLY A 167 5.00 6.15 -21.35
N GLN A 168 5.86 5.67 -22.26
CA GLN A 168 6.59 4.41 -22.09
C GLN A 168 7.57 4.49 -20.92
N LEU A 169 8.26 5.62 -20.74
CA LEU A 169 9.15 5.82 -19.59
C LEU A 169 8.41 5.78 -18.25
N ILE A 170 7.23 6.41 -18.15
CA ILE A 170 6.41 6.38 -16.93
C ILE A 170 5.97 4.95 -16.59
N LEU A 171 5.44 4.21 -17.58
CA LEU A 171 5.09 2.80 -17.38
C LEU A 171 6.29 1.95 -16.96
N THR A 172 7.45 2.18 -17.58
CA THR A 172 8.67 1.46 -17.21
C THR A 172 9.03 1.72 -15.75
N LYS A 173 8.99 3.00 -15.33
CA LYS A 173 9.23 3.39 -13.94
C LYS A 173 8.24 2.73 -12.98
N MET A 174 6.96 2.65 -13.34
CA MET A 174 5.95 1.94 -12.56
C MET A 174 6.26 0.44 -12.45
N PHE A 175 6.53 -0.25 -13.55
CA PHE A 175 6.86 -1.68 -13.53
C PHE A 175 8.13 -1.97 -12.72
N VAL A 176 9.16 -1.13 -12.85
CA VAL A 176 10.37 -1.24 -12.03
C VAL A 176 10.07 -1.03 -10.55
N SER A 177 9.14 -0.12 -10.22
CA SER A 177 8.73 0.12 -8.84
C SER A 177 7.95 -1.05 -8.25
N ASP A 178 7.10 -1.69 -9.06
CA ASP A 178 6.36 -2.88 -8.66
C ASP A 178 7.28 -4.09 -8.52
N ASP A 179 8.31 -4.24 -9.36
CA ASP A 179 9.37 -5.24 -9.18
C ASP A 179 10.12 -5.00 -7.85
N VAL A 180 10.52 -3.77 -7.56
CA VAL A 180 11.13 -3.39 -6.27
C VAL A 180 10.18 -3.67 -5.11
N LEU A 181 8.88 -3.40 -5.26
CA LEU A 181 7.89 -3.71 -4.24
C LEU A 181 7.81 -5.21 -4.00
N ILE A 182 7.67 -6.02 -5.05
CA ILE A 182 7.60 -7.49 -4.99
C ILE A 182 8.81 -8.04 -4.24
N GLN A 183 10.01 -7.55 -4.54
CA GLN A 183 11.25 -7.97 -3.85
C GLN A 183 11.20 -7.69 -2.35
N LYS A 184 10.51 -6.63 -1.92
CA LYS A 184 10.37 -6.26 -0.50
C LYS A 184 9.23 -6.96 0.23
N ILE A 185 8.11 -7.23 -0.44
CA ILE A 185 6.91 -7.78 0.21
C ILE A 185 6.83 -9.31 0.16
N ALA A 186 7.49 -9.95 -0.82
CA ALA A 186 7.46 -11.40 -0.95
C ALA A 186 8.23 -12.07 0.20
N PRO A 187 7.60 -12.93 1.02
CA PRO A 187 8.26 -13.56 2.16
C PRO A 187 9.19 -14.72 1.77
N ASN A 188 9.09 -15.22 0.53
CA ASN A 188 9.94 -16.28 0.01
C ASN A 188 10.12 -16.15 -1.52
N GLU A 189 11.04 -16.94 -2.06
CA GLU A 189 11.38 -16.92 -3.49
C GLU A 189 10.20 -17.38 -4.36
N THR A 190 9.43 -18.37 -3.92
CA THR A 190 8.27 -18.88 -4.67
C THR A 190 7.25 -17.78 -4.98
N ILE A 191 6.93 -16.95 -3.99
CA ILE A 191 5.99 -15.83 -4.15
C ILE A 191 6.62 -14.73 -5.02
N ARG A 192 7.92 -14.47 -4.84
CA ARG A 192 8.66 -13.50 -5.67
C ARG A 192 8.59 -13.89 -7.14
N VAL A 193 8.87 -15.16 -7.47
CA VAL A 193 8.81 -15.69 -8.83
C VAL A 193 7.38 -15.65 -9.36
N LEU A 194 6.39 -16.04 -8.57
CA LEU A 194 4.98 -16.05 -8.98
C LEU A 194 4.49 -14.63 -9.36
N LEU A 195 4.70 -13.65 -8.46
CA LEU A 195 4.29 -12.27 -8.70
C LEU A 195 5.12 -11.62 -9.81
N GLY A 196 6.44 -11.85 -9.81
CA GLY A 196 7.35 -11.34 -10.84
C GLY A 196 7.03 -11.87 -12.23
N SER A 197 6.64 -13.15 -12.35
CA SER A 197 6.22 -13.74 -13.62
C SER A 197 4.89 -13.15 -14.11
N ALA A 198 3.94 -12.89 -13.22
CA ALA A 198 2.67 -12.24 -13.56
C ALA A 198 2.89 -10.78 -14.01
N LEU A 199 3.77 -10.06 -13.31
CA LEU A 199 4.22 -8.71 -13.68
C LEU A 199 4.87 -8.72 -15.07
N ALA A 200 5.82 -9.63 -15.32
CA ALA A 200 6.50 -9.75 -16.61
C ALA A 200 5.54 -10.01 -17.76
N LYS A 201 4.65 -11.01 -17.62
CA LYS A 201 3.60 -11.31 -18.62
C LYS A 201 2.71 -10.11 -18.91
N THR A 202 2.33 -9.38 -17.87
CA THR A 202 1.49 -8.19 -18.01
C THR A 202 2.24 -7.04 -18.67
N SER A 203 3.51 -6.86 -18.29
CA SER A 203 4.40 -5.91 -18.94
C SER A 203 4.49 -6.22 -20.41
N ASP A 204 4.80 -7.46 -20.82
CA ASP A 204 4.94 -7.82 -22.23
C ASP A 204 3.62 -7.67 -23.03
N LYS A 205 2.46 -7.84 -22.37
CA LYS A 205 1.15 -7.62 -22.99
C LYS A 205 0.85 -6.15 -23.29
N TYR A 206 1.22 -5.24 -22.39
CA TYR A 206 0.85 -3.82 -22.49
C TYR A 206 2.02 -2.89 -22.83
N PHE A 207 3.24 -3.38 -22.79
CA PHE A 207 4.46 -2.63 -23.05
C PHE A 207 5.00 -3.02 -24.42
N MET A 208 5.07 -2.06 -25.35
CA MET A 208 5.83 -2.25 -26.58
C MET A 208 7.31 -2.45 -26.25
N PRO A 209 8.10 -3.14 -27.09
CA PRO A 209 9.53 -3.37 -26.83
C PRO A 209 10.31 -2.05 -26.88
N TRP A 210 10.30 -1.32 -25.77
CA TRP A 210 11.23 -0.25 -25.50
C TRP A 210 12.44 -0.86 -24.79
N THR A 211 13.59 -0.82 -25.47
CA THR A 211 14.78 -1.65 -25.20
C THR A 211 15.60 -1.26 -23.97
N ASP A 212 15.08 -0.39 -23.09
CA ASP A 212 15.94 0.30 -22.11
C ASP A 212 15.43 0.22 -20.66
N ARG A 213 14.70 -0.87 -20.32
CA ARG A 213 14.30 -1.15 -18.92
C ARG A 213 15.50 -1.19 -17.96
N SER A 214 16.66 -1.62 -18.45
CA SER A 214 17.91 -1.73 -17.66
C SER A 214 18.50 -0.37 -17.25
N ARG A 215 18.16 0.73 -17.94
CA ARG A 215 18.64 2.07 -17.59
C ARG A 215 17.73 2.82 -16.62
N VAL A 216 16.54 2.29 -16.32
CA VAL A 216 15.65 2.89 -15.33
C VAL A 216 16.12 2.49 -13.91
N PRO A 217 16.40 3.47 -13.02
CA PRO A 217 16.82 3.16 -11.66
C PRO A 217 15.78 2.30 -10.92
N ARG A 218 16.26 1.29 -10.18
CA ARG A 218 15.43 0.43 -9.33
C ARG A 218 15.01 1.13 -8.04
N VAL A 219 14.15 2.13 -8.17
CA VAL A 219 13.61 2.95 -7.07
C VAL A 219 12.10 3.06 -7.21
N PHE A 220 11.42 3.42 -6.12
CA PHE A 220 9.99 3.69 -6.17
C PHE A 220 9.70 4.96 -6.98
N TYR A 221 8.91 4.81 -8.02
CA TYR A 221 8.29 5.85 -8.79
C TYR A 221 6.96 6.21 -8.17
N VAL A 222 6.80 7.48 -7.83
CA VAL A 222 5.56 8.02 -7.28
C VAL A 222 5.07 9.05 -8.29
N ASP A 223 3.78 9.03 -8.59
CA ASP A 223 3.16 10.09 -9.38
C ASP A 223 3.26 11.40 -8.57
N ASP A 224 3.48 12.55 -9.21
CA ASP A 224 3.55 13.85 -8.53
C ASP A 224 2.16 14.31 -8.01
N ASP A 225 1.27 13.37 -7.69
CA ASP A 225 -0.08 13.65 -7.23
C ASP A 225 -0.04 14.40 -5.89
N VAL A 226 -0.65 15.58 -5.92
CA VAL A 226 -0.77 16.48 -4.76
C VAL A 226 -1.49 15.76 -3.61
N SER A 227 -2.41 14.84 -3.90
CA SER A 227 -3.15 14.09 -2.87
C SER A 227 -2.24 13.21 -2.02
N ALA A 228 -1.35 12.41 -2.62
CA ALA A 228 -0.44 11.54 -1.89
C ALA A 228 0.55 12.35 -1.03
N ARG A 229 1.07 13.45 -1.58
CA ARG A 229 1.96 14.38 -0.84
C ARG A 229 1.25 15.03 0.34
N TRP A 230 0.02 15.52 0.12
CA TRP A 230 -0.78 16.14 1.17
C TRP A 230 -1.09 15.15 2.29
N ILE A 231 -1.53 13.92 1.96
CA ILE A 231 -1.81 12.87 2.96
C ILE A 231 -0.57 12.63 3.83
N VAL A 232 0.60 12.39 3.22
CA VAL A 232 1.83 12.14 3.97
C VAL A 232 2.22 13.35 4.83
N SER A 233 2.00 14.57 4.35
CA SER A 233 2.22 15.79 5.12
C SER A 233 1.31 15.87 6.35
N GLN A 234 -0.01 15.63 6.18
CA GLN A 234 -0.96 15.61 7.31
C GLN A 234 -0.60 14.55 8.34
N CYS A 235 -0.20 13.36 7.88
CA CYS A 235 0.25 12.28 8.76
C CYS A 235 1.49 12.69 9.58
N ARG A 236 2.41 13.45 8.98
CA ARG A 236 3.61 13.96 9.66
C ARG A 236 3.24 14.99 10.73
N ILE A 237 2.33 15.92 10.42
CA ILE A 237 1.87 16.96 11.35
C ILE A 237 1.24 16.33 12.59
N ARG A 238 0.27 15.42 12.42
CA ARG A 238 -0.40 14.73 13.54
C ARG A 238 0.57 13.95 14.43
N ARG A 239 1.60 13.35 13.84
CA ARG A 239 2.64 12.64 14.62
C ARG A 239 3.44 13.59 15.51
N ILE A 240 3.66 14.83 15.08
CA ILE A 240 4.35 15.86 15.86
C ILE A 240 3.43 16.35 16.98
N GLU A 241 2.16 16.60 16.69
CA GLU A 241 1.17 17.06 17.68
C GLU A 241 0.95 16.03 18.81
N ARG A 242 0.79 14.74 18.47
CA ARG A 242 0.68 13.66 19.46
C ARG A 242 1.92 13.48 20.34
N ARG A 243 3.08 13.99 19.92
CA ARG A 243 4.32 13.98 20.72
C ARG A 243 4.47 15.21 21.62
N ARG A 244 3.71 16.29 21.37
CA ARG A 244 3.74 17.53 22.16
C ARG A 244 2.66 17.58 23.23
N GLY A 245 1.61 16.76 23.10
CA GLY A 245 0.53 16.64 24.09
C GLY A 245 0.75 15.59 25.19
N ASN A 246 1.91 14.92 25.19
CA ASN A 246 2.38 14.00 26.23
C ASN A 246 3.67 14.55 26.85
#